data_AF-Q3XXB3-F1
#
_entry.id   AF-Q3XXB3-F1
#
_cell.length_a   1.000
_cell.length_b   1.000
_cell.length_c   1.000
_cell.angle_alpha   90.00
_cell.angle_beta   90.00
_cell.angle_gamma   90.00
#
_symmetry.space_group_name_H-M   'P 1'
#
loop_
_entity.id
_entity.type
_entity.pdbx_description
1 polymer ?
#
loop_
_entity_poly.entity_id
_entity_poly.type
_entity_poly.pdbx_seq_one_letter_code
_entity_poly.pdbx_strand_id
1 'polypeptide(L)'
;MKKFLCLSALMGVLLTSGGIVSATEALNLDVPEDHTAIYGGGMEATEEGFSSSKLRYAAGGGDFNCGVNGFKVYANYYHARAKHSATAKNGRGGQVRSVQKAGVRAYATCNATLTGNTGWWNVY
;
A
#
# COMPACT_ATOMS: atom_id res chain seq x y z
N MET A 1 -33.90 43.24 10.07
CA MET A 1 -32.62 43.43 10.80
C MET A 1 -31.63 42.34 10.33
N LYS A 2 -30.39 42.77 10.03
CA LYS A 2 -29.16 41.99 9.75
C LYS A 2 -29.08 41.10 8.49
N LYS A 3 -28.29 41.61 7.55
CA LYS A 3 -27.65 40.97 6.38
C LYS A 3 -26.40 40.19 6.83
N PHE A 4 -25.97 39.17 6.08
CA PHE A 4 -24.59 38.75 5.71
C PHE A 4 -24.75 37.56 4.72
N LEU A 5 -24.57 37.69 3.39
CA LEU A 5 -23.32 37.59 2.57
C LEU A 5 -22.40 36.44 3.05
N CYS A 6 -22.00 35.47 2.24
CA CYS A 6 -21.11 35.66 1.08
C CYS A 6 -20.97 34.43 0.15
N LEU A 7 -20.89 34.71 -1.16
CA LEU A 7 -19.98 34.19 -2.21
C LEU A 7 -19.87 32.70 -2.65
N SER A 8 -20.43 32.47 -3.85
CA SER A 8 -19.85 31.90 -5.08
C SER A 8 -18.96 30.64 -5.04
N ALA A 9 -19.42 29.61 -5.74
CA ALA A 9 -18.55 28.74 -6.55
C ALA A 9 -19.25 28.47 -7.91
N LEU A 10 -18.89 29.27 -8.91
CA LEU A 10 -19.18 29.01 -10.32
C LEU A 10 -17.84 28.91 -11.05
N MET A 11 -17.52 27.72 -11.56
CA MET A 11 -16.73 27.41 -12.76
C MET A 11 -16.47 25.90 -12.68
N GLY A 12 -16.99 25.04 -13.55
CA GLY A 12 -17.03 25.14 -15.00
C GLY A 12 -16.13 24.02 -15.54
N VAL A 13 -16.65 22.80 -15.68
CA VAL A 13 -15.92 21.69 -16.33
C VAL A 13 -16.39 21.64 -17.78
N LEU A 14 -15.56 22.18 -18.67
CA LEU A 14 -15.70 22.02 -20.12
C LEU A 14 -14.86 20.81 -20.55
N LEU A 15 -15.53 19.77 -21.06
CA LEU A 15 -14.92 18.60 -21.68
C LEU A 15 -14.47 18.94 -23.11
N THR A 16 -13.20 18.74 -23.44
CA THR A 16 -12.77 18.49 -24.82
C THR A 16 -11.70 17.40 -24.88
N SER A 17 -12.10 16.29 -25.48
CA SER A 17 -11.35 15.24 -26.19
C SER A 17 -9.82 15.37 -26.28
N GLY A 18 -9.11 14.36 -25.77
CA GLY A 18 -7.70 14.12 -26.11
C GLY A 18 -6.95 13.33 -25.05
N GLY A 19 -7.00 11.99 -25.14
CA GLY A 19 -6.16 11.10 -24.35
C GLY A 19 -6.66 10.89 -22.91
N ILE A 20 -7.33 9.76 -22.68
CA ILE A 20 -7.39 9.18 -21.34
C ILE A 20 -5.97 8.68 -21.06
N VAL A 21 -5.09 9.57 -20.59
CA VAL A 21 -3.96 9.11 -19.80
C VAL A 21 -4.61 8.58 -18.54
N SER A 22 -4.82 7.27 -18.51
CA SER A 22 -5.19 6.54 -17.29
C SER A 22 -3.99 6.65 -16.36
N ALA A 23 -3.84 7.82 -15.72
CA ALA A 23 -3.05 7.97 -14.53
C ALA A 23 -3.82 7.27 -13.41
N THR A 24 -3.89 5.95 -13.50
CA THR A 24 -4.00 5.07 -12.33
C THR A 24 -2.64 5.10 -11.66
N GLU A 25 -2.19 6.28 -11.24
CA GLU A 25 -1.24 6.36 -10.15
C GLU A 25 -2.06 5.88 -8.96
N ALA A 26 -1.98 4.58 -8.69
CA ALA A 26 -2.42 4.02 -7.43
C ALA A 26 -1.84 4.92 -6.34
N LEU A 27 -2.70 5.68 -5.68
CA LEU A 27 -2.39 6.40 -4.46
C LEU A 27 -1.69 5.38 -3.57
N ASN A 28 -0.36 5.44 -3.51
CA ASN A 28 0.42 4.63 -2.61
C ASN A 28 -0.05 5.06 -1.22
N LEU A 29 -0.95 4.27 -0.66
CA LEU A 29 -1.48 4.46 0.68
C LEU A 29 -0.30 4.26 1.62
N ASP A 30 0.38 5.35 1.97
CA ASP A 30 1.28 5.43 3.13
C ASP A 30 0.46 5.46 4.44
N VAL A 31 -0.76 4.90 4.40
CA VAL A 31 -1.66 4.74 5.53
C VAL A 31 -1.44 3.33 6.07
N PRO A 32 -1.21 3.17 7.39
CA PRO A 32 -1.05 1.86 7.98
C PRO A 32 -2.30 0.99 7.79
N GLU A 33 -2.08 -0.30 7.59
CA GLU A 33 -3.16 -1.29 7.50
C GLU A 33 -3.81 -1.57 8.86
N ASP A 34 -3.09 -1.23 9.93
CA ASP A 34 -3.44 -1.49 11.31
C ASP A 34 -3.54 -0.16 12.08
N HIS A 35 -4.69 0.11 12.68
CA HIS A 35 -4.95 1.34 13.43
C HIS A 35 -4.01 1.53 14.64
N THR A 36 -3.34 0.47 15.08
CA THR A 36 -2.35 0.53 16.17
C THR A 36 -0.93 0.81 15.68
N ALA A 37 -0.69 0.83 14.37
CA ALA A 37 0.61 1.13 13.79
C ALA A 37 0.85 2.64 13.71
N ILE A 38 2.09 3.05 13.99
CA ILE A 38 2.53 4.45 13.95
C ILE A 38 2.73 4.90 12.50
N TYR A 39 3.20 3.97 11.68
CA TYR A 39 3.48 4.19 10.27
C TYR A 39 3.26 2.88 9.51
N GLY A 40 2.91 2.97 8.25
CA GLY A 40 2.75 1.81 7.40
C GLY A 40 2.39 2.21 6.00
N GLY A 41 2.22 1.22 5.16
CA GLY A 41 1.73 1.43 3.83
C GLY A 41 1.52 0.14 3.08
N GLY A 42 0.99 0.28 1.87
CA GLY A 42 0.74 -0.83 0.98
C GLY A 42 1.10 -0.48 -0.44
N MET A 43 1.33 -1.52 -1.24
CA MET A 43 1.49 -1.40 -2.68
C MET A 43 0.97 -2.66 -3.37
N GLU A 44 0.68 -2.52 -4.66
CA GLU A 44 0.32 -3.65 -5.50
C GLU A 44 1.50 -4.62 -5.63
N ALA A 45 1.19 -5.91 -5.57
CA ALA A 45 2.15 -6.98 -5.81
C ALA A 45 2.19 -7.29 -7.30
N THR A 46 3.32 -7.02 -7.96
CA THR A 46 3.52 -7.30 -9.39
C THR A 46 3.84 -8.77 -9.66
N GLU A 47 3.52 -9.25 -10.86
CA GLU A 47 3.72 -10.65 -11.30
C GLU A 47 5.20 -11.02 -11.60
N GLU A 48 5.42 -12.32 -11.88
CA GLU A 48 6.71 -13.03 -11.88
C GLU A 48 7.87 -12.28 -12.55
N GLY A 49 9.01 -12.25 -11.85
CA GLY A 49 10.26 -11.63 -12.31
C GLY A 49 10.50 -10.23 -11.75
N PHE A 50 9.47 -9.55 -11.22
CA PHE A 50 9.59 -8.23 -10.64
C PHE A 50 9.07 -8.19 -9.20
N SER A 51 9.99 -8.00 -8.24
CA SER A 51 9.61 -7.63 -6.87
C SER A 51 9.27 -6.14 -6.85
N SER A 52 8.07 -5.80 -6.41
CA SER A 52 7.74 -4.42 -6.10
C SER A 52 8.40 -4.07 -4.76
N SER A 53 9.29 -3.09 -4.77
CA SER A 53 10.04 -2.66 -3.57
C SER A 53 9.75 -1.21 -3.25
N LYS A 54 9.59 -0.90 -1.97
CA LYS A 54 9.50 0.48 -1.49
C LYS A 54 10.87 0.92 -0.98
N LEU A 55 11.29 2.13 -1.33
CA LEU A 55 12.52 2.71 -0.81
C LEU A 55 12.49 2.77 0.73
N ARG A 56 13.62 2.48 1.38
CA ARG A 56 13.71 2.34 2.83
C ARG A 56 13.09 3.49 3.62
N TYR A 57 13.39 4.73 3.24
CA TYR A 57 12.83 5.91 3.91
C TYR A 57 11.31 6.01 3.74
N ALA A 58 10.79 5.68 2.56
CA ALA A 58 9.36 5.65 2.28
C ALA A 58 8.65 4.41 2.86
N ALA A 59 9.41 3.45 3.40
CA ALA A 59 8.90 2.32 4.16
C ALA A 59 9.21 2.48 5.66
N GLY A 60 9.26 3.71 6.17
CA GLY A 60 9.40 3.98 7.60
C GLY A 60 10.77 3.63 8.20
N GLY A 61 11.80 3.47 7.37
CA GLY A 61 13.16 3.11 7.78
C GLY A 61 13.49 1.61 7.64
N GLY A 62 12.56 0.79 7.15
CA GLY A 62 12.76 -0.64 6.90
C GLY A 62 12.84 -0.99 5.41
N ASP A 63 13.28 -2.19 5.09
CA ASP A 63 13.35 -2.69 3.72
C ASP A 63 12.10 -3.52 3.42
N PHE A 64 11.25 -3.03 2.52
CA PHE A 64 10.00 -3.70 2.12
C PHE A 64 10.04 -4.16 0.68
N ASN A 65 9.59 -5.40 0.44
CA ASN A 65 9.22 -5.86 -0.89
C ASN A 65 8.02 -6.81 -0.87
N CYS A 66 7.30 -6.85 -1.97
CA CYS A 66 6.22 -7.79 -2.22
C CYS A 66 6.18 -8.19 -3.70
N GLY A 67 5.43 -9.25 -3.99
CA GLY A 67 5.21 -9.70 -5.35
C GLY A 67 4.34 -10.94 -5.39
N VAL A 68 4.09 -11.41 -6.60
CA VAL A 68 3.46 -12.70 -6.87
C VAL A 68 4.53 -13.67 -7.37
N ASN A 69 4.61 -14.85 -6.77
CA ASN A 69 5.47 -15.95 -7.18
C ASN A 69 4.60 -17.20 -7.38
N GLY A 70 4.44 -17.64 -8.62
CA GLY A 70 3.43 -18.63 -9.01
C GLY A 70 2.04 -18.28 -8.46
N PHE A 71 1.46 -19.18 -7.67
CA PHE A 71 0.12 -19.01 -7.08
C PHE A 71 0.13 -18.34 -5.69
N LYS A 72 1.21 -17.65 -5.33
CA LYS A 72 1.38 -17.06 -4.01
C LYS A 72 1.72 -15.58 -4.09
N VAL A 73 0.98 -14.77 -3.33
CA VAL A 73 1.43 -13.42 -2.98
C VAL A 73 2.40 -13.57 -1.82
N TYR A 74 3.49 -12.81 -1.83
CA TYR A 74 4.37 -12.67 -0.69
C TYR A 74 4.55 -11.21 -0.33
N ALA A 75 4.77 -10.96 0.95
CA ALA A 75 5.21 -9.68 1.49
C ALA A 75 6.34 -9.94 2.49
N ASN A 76 7.38 -9.13 2.40
CA ASN A 76 8.58 -9.23 3.21
C ASN A 76 8.96 -7.85 3.70
N TYR A 77 9.15 -7.73 5.01
CA TYR A 77 9.55 -6.50 5.63
C TYR A 77 10.62 -6.75 6.68
N TYR A 78 11.66 -5.93 6.67
CA TYR A 78 12.68 -5.93 7.70
C TYR A 78 12.85 -4.54 8.29
N HIS A 79 12.69 -4.43 9.61
CA HIS A 79 12.99 -3.20 10.34
C HIS A 79 13.95 -3.46 11.50
N ALA A 80 15.11 -2.80 11.49
CA ALA A 80 16.20 -3.07 12.44
C ALA A 80 15.92 -2.60 13.87
N ARG A 81 15.05 -1.59 14.04
CA ARG A 81 14.94 -0.82 15.30
C ARG A 81 13.57 -0.83 15.96
N ALA A 82 12.56 -1.35 15.28
CA ALA A 82 11.16 -1.25 15.73
C ALA A 82 10.43 -2.56 15.47
N LYS A 83 9.39 -2.79 16.25
CA LYS A 83 8.45 -3.87 15.99
C LYS A 83 7.74 -3.56 14.67
N HIS A 84 7.52 -4.56 13.86
CA HIS A 84 6.98 -4.36 12.51
C HIS A 84 6.19 -5.58 12.03
N SER A 85 5.48 -5.42 10.92
CA SER A 85 4.80 -6.52 10.26
C SER A 85 4.88 -6.46 8.76
N ALA A 86 4.74 -7.63 8.13
CA ALA A 86 4.43 -7.78 6.71
C ALA A 86 3.07 -8.47 6.57
N THR A 87 2.22 -7.98 5.67
CA THR A 87 0.94 -8.60 5.33
C THR A 87 0.90 -8.88 3.83
N ALA A 88 0.58 -10.12 3.46
CA ALA A 88 0.25 -10.50 2.08
C ALA A 88 -1.28 -10.60 1.96
N LYS A 89 -1.85 -9.99 0.92
CA LYS A 89 -3.29 -9.97 0.67
C LYS A 89 -3.60 -10.23 -0.79
N ASN A 90 -4.65 -11.00 -1.04
CA ASN A 90 -5.16 -11.24 -2.39
C ASN A 90 -6.42 -10.40 -2.68
N GLY A 91 -6.79 -10.33 -3.96
CA GLY A 91 -7.93 -9.54 -4.43
C GLY A 91 -9.30 -10.06 -4.00
N ARG A 92 -9.37 -11.22 -3.33
CA ARG A 92 -10.61 -11.79 -2.75
C ARG A 92 -10.71 -11.57 -1.23
N GLY A 93 -9.79 -10.82 -0.64
CA GLY A 93 -9.78 -10.49 0.79
C GLY A 93 -9.09 -11.54 1.68
N GLY A 94 -8.54 -12.61 1.11
CA GLY A 94 -7.68 -13.54 1.84
C GLY A 94 -6.36 -12.86 2.19
N GLN A 95 -5.95 -12.95 3.45
CA GLN A 95 -4.74 -12.28 3.94
C GLN A 95 -4.02 -13.07 5.02
N VAL A 96 -2.71 -12.89 5.10
CA VAL A 96 -1.85 -13.43 6.17
C VAL A 96 -0.92 -12.32 6.63
N ARG A 97 -0.77 -12.16 7.95
CA ARG A 97 0.11 -11.17 8.58
C ARG A 97 1.16 -11.86 9.43
N SER A 98 2.41 -11.43 9.32
CA SER A 98 3.51 -11.81 10.21
C SER A 98 3.99 -10.58 10.96
N VAL A 99 3.84 -10.57 12.28
CA VAL A 99 4.35 -9.52 13.16
C VAL A 99 5.64 -10.01 13.80
N GLN A 100 6.69 -9.20 13.76
CA GLN A 100 8.01 -9.53 14.30
C GLN A 100 8.58 -8.40 15.16
N LYS A 101 9.44 -8.78 16.10
CA LYS A 101 10.28 -7.83 16.85
C LYS A 101 11.33 -7.21 15.92
N ALA A 102 11.94 -6.12 16.40
CA ALA A 102 13.05 -5.47 15.70
C ALA A 102 14.18 -6.46 15.35
N GLY A 103 14.78 -6.28 14.18
CA GLY A 103 15.92 -7.08 13.72
C GLY A 103 15.58 -8.49 13.24
N VAL A 104 14.30 -8.88 13.20
CA VAL A 104 13.84 -10.16 12.63
C VAL A 104 12.99 -9.87 11.41
N ARG A 105 13.26 -10.56 10.30
CA ARG A 105 12.51 -10.39 9.06
C ARG A 105 11.08 -10.91 9.21
N ALA A 106 10.09 -10.07 8.95
CA ALA A 106 8.70 -10.46 8.81
C ALA A 106 8.42 -10.96 7.39
N TYR A 107 7.86 -12.16 7.25
CA TYR A 107 7.51 -12.74 5.97
C TYR A 107 6.10 -13.33 6.04
N ALA A 108 5.26 -12.97 5.07
CA ALA A 108 3.90 -13.46 4.97
C ALA A 108 3.61 -13.92 3.54
N THR A 109 2.77 -14.95 3.39
CA THR A 109 2.30 -15.43 2.10
C THR A 109 0.86 -15.90 2.16
N CYS A 110 0.11 -15.65 1.09
CA CYS A 110 -1.25 -16.15 0.89
C CYS A 110 -1.45 -16.59 -0.58
N ASN A 111 -2.54 -17.30 -0.87
CA ASN A 111 -2.89 -17.65 -2.24
C ASN A 111 -3.12 -16.39 -3.07
N ALA A 112 -2.51 -16.31 -4.25
CA ALA A 112 -2.74 -15.23 -5.20
C ALA A 112 -4.07 -15.38 -5.93
N THR A 113 -4.60 -14.25 -6.36
CA THR A 113 -5.72 -14.15 -7.31
C THR A 113 -5.20 -13.58 -8.62
N LEU A 114 -6.01 -13.62 -9.68
CA LEU A 114 -5.62 -13.04 -10.98
C LEU A 114 -5.35 -11.54 -10.91
N THR A 115 -6.01 -10.82 -10.00
CA THR A 115 -5.85 -9.37 -9.82
C THR A 115 -5.99 -9.00 -8.34
N GLY A 116 -5.62 -7.77 -7.98
CA GLY A 116 -5.84 -7.20 -6.65
C GLY A 116 -4.93 -7.74 -5.55
N ASN A 117 -3.79 -8.33 -5.92
CA ASN A 117 -2.79 -8.78 -4.97
C ASN A 117 -2.01 -7.58 -4.43
N THR A 118 -1.85 -7.49 -3.10
CA THR A 118 -1.16 -6.38 -2.45
C THR A 118 -0.26 -6.88 -1.32
N GLY A 119 0.81 -6.14 -1.08
CA GLY A 119 1.68 -6.31 0.07
C GLY A 119 1.63 -5.06 0.94
N TRP A 120 1.63 -5.26 2.26
CA TRP A 120 1.57 -4.18 3.24
C TRP A 120 2.67 -4.32 4.29
N TRP A 121 3.12 -3.19 4.82
CA TRP A 121 4.03 -3.11 5.96
C TRP A 121 3.48 -2.17 7.03
N ASN A 122 3.75 -2.48 8.29
CA ASN A 122 3.46 -1.60 9.43
C ASN A 122 4.66 -1.55 10.36
N VAL A 123 4.82 -0.41 11.04
CA VAL A 123 5.79 -0.15 12.11
C VAL A 123 5.00 0.23 13.37
N TYR A 124 5.39 -0.36 14.50
CA TYR A 124 4.77 -0.19 15.82
C TYR A 124 5.77 0.35 16.83
#